data_AF-A0A944Q2T5-F1
#
_entry.id   AF-A0A944Q2T5-F1
#
_cell.length_a   1.000
_cell.length_b   1.000
_cell.length_c   1.000
_cell.angle_alpha   90.00
_cell.angle_beta   90.00
_cell.angle_gamma   90.00
#
_symmetry.space_group_name_H-M   'P 1'
#
loop_
_entity.id
_entity.type
_entity.pdbx_description
1 polymer ?
#
loop_
_entity_poly.entity_id
_entity_poly.type
_entity_poly.pdbx_seq_one_letter_code
_entity_poly.pdbx_strand_id
1 'polypeptide(L)'
;MTPRSPPPFPEALDTIRAGCTACIVDAQVAGEVEADAAAAAALGAYFCAVVEGMGAIGRVGTSRAALLQVGIASLAALPITPLGEEHLRTTDRPWD
;
A
#
# COMPACT_ATOMS: atom_id res chain seq x y z
N MET A 1 16.35 -23.78 -14.22
CA MET A 1 15.37 -22.74 -13.84
C MET A 1 15.14 -21.85 -15.05
N THR A 2 14.00 -22.01 -15.72
CA THR A 2 13.59 -21.12 -16.81
C THR A 2 13.20 -19.76 -16.22
N PRO A 3 13.58 -18.63 -16.84
CA PRO A 3 13.12 -17.33 -16.40
C PRO A 3 11.60 -17.26 -16.53
N ARG A 4 10.90 -16.91 -15.44
CA ARG A 4 9.47 -16.60 -15.53
C ARG A 4 9.34 -15.27 -16.27
N SER A 5 8.63 -15.29 -17.39
CA SER A 5 8.16 -14.05 -18.03
C SER A 5 7.32 -13.26 -17.03
N PRO A 6 7.46 -11.93 -17.00
CA PRO A 6 6.63 -11.10 -16.13
C PRO A 6 5.15 -11.25 -16.52
N PRO A 7 4.22 -11.15 -15.55
CA PRO A 7 2.81 -11.22 -15.85
C PRO A 7 2.38 -10.07 -16.77
N PRO A 8 1.34 -10.25 -17.61
CA PRO A 8 0.72 -9.16 -18.34
C PRO A 8 0.26 -8.05 -17.38
N PHE A 9 0.33 -6.80 -17.85
CA PHE A 9 0.07 -5.61 -17.01
C PHE A 9 -1.24 -5.68 -16.20
N PRO A 10 -2.40 -6.09 -16.75
CA PRO A 10 -3.62 -6.22 -15.96
C PRO A 10 -3.52 -7.23 -14.80
N GLU A 11 -2.81 -8.34 -15.00
CA GLU A 11 -2.62 -9.37 -13.96
C GLU A 11 -1.67 -8.88 -12.86
N ALA A 12 -0.68 -8.05 -13.21
CA ALA A 12 0.16 -7.36 -12.24
C ALA A 12 -0.66 -6.39 -11.37
N LEU A 13 -1.57 -5.62 -11.99
CA LEU A 13 -2.46 -4.70 -11.27
C LEU A 13 -3.41 -5.42 -10.32
N ASP A 14 -4.00 -6.53 -10.77
CA ASP A 14 -4.87 -7.34 -9.94
C ASP A 14 -4.11 -7.96 -8.76
N THR A 15 -2.87 -8.40 -8.99
CA THR A 15 -1.99 -8.90 -7.92
C THR A 15 -1.68 -7.82 -6.89
N ILE A 16 -1.33 -6.60 -7.31
CA ILE A 16 -1.06 -5.47 -6.40
C ILE A 16 -2.32 -5.12 -5.61
N ARG A 17 -3.45 -4.96 -6.29
CA ARG A 17 -4.74 -4.63 -5.66
C ARG A 17 -5.15 -5.70 -4.64
N ALA A 18 -5.05 -6.97 -5.00
CA ALA A 18 -5.38 -8.09 -4.12
C ALA A 18 -4.44 -8.14 -2.90
N GLY A 19 -3.14 -7.95 -3.11
CA GLY A 19 -2.14 -7.89 -2.03
C GLY A 19 -2.43 -6.75 -1.05
N CYS A 20 -2.63 -5.53 -1.55
CA CYS A 20 -2.99 -4.40 -0.70
C CYS A 20 -4.29 -4.64 0.08
N THR A 21 -5.32 -5.18 -0.59
CA THR A 21 -6.60 -5.51 0.06
C THR A 21 -6.40 -6.52 1.19
N ALA A 22 -5.62 -7.59 0.97
CA ALA A 22 -5.33 -8.59 1.99
C ALA A 22 -4.61 -7.99 3.20
N CYS A 23 -3.58 -7.16 2.98
CA CYS A 23 -2.89 -6.47 4.08
C CYS A 23 -3.82 -5.58 4.91
N ILE A 24 -4.75 -4.87 4.26
CA ILE A 24 -5.74 -4.03 4.95
C ILE A 24 -6.69 -4.89 5.77
N VAL A 25 -7.17 -6.01 5.21
CA VAL A 25 -8.03 -6.96 5.93
C VAL A 25 -7.31 -7.55 7.15
N ASP A 26 -6.04 -7.91 7.02
CA ASP A 26 -5.23 -8.42 8.13
C ASP A 26 -5.11 -7.36 9.26
N ALA A 27 -4.87 -6.10 8.89
CA ALA A 27 -4.82 -4.98 9.85
C ALA A 27 -6.19 -4.69 10.49
N GLN A 28 -7.29 -4.85 9.76
CA GLN A 28 -8.65 -4.75 10.29
C GLN A 28 -8.95 -5.88 11.30
N VAL A 29 -8.52 -7.11 10.99
CA VAL A 29 -8.64 -8.26 11.91
C VAL A 29 -7.82 -8.04 13.18
N ALA A 30 -6.64 -7.42 13.06
CA ALA A 30 -5.82 -7.03 14.21
C ALA A 30 -6.39 -5.83 15.00
N GLY A 31 -7.41 -5.15 14.47
CA GLY A 31 -7.99 -3.95 15.08
C GLY A 31 -7.14 -2.68 14.91
N GLU A 32 -6.15 -2.69 14.02
CA GLU A 32 -5.24 -1.56 13.76
C GLU A 32 -5.83 -0.58 12.73
N VAL A 33 -6.75 -1.06 11.90
CA VAL A 33 -7.50 -0.28 10.90
C VAL A 33 -8.99 -0.46 11.14
N GLU A 34 -9.79 0.58 10.95
CA GLU A 34 -11.24 0.55 11.12
C GLU A 34 -11.89 -0.58 10.29
N ALA A 35 -12.74 -1.38 10.93
CA ALA A 35 -13.36 -2.56 10.35
C ALA A 35 -14.54 -2.21 9.44
N ASP A 36 -14.26 -1.77 8.22
CA ASP A 36 -15.22 -1.64 7.12
C ASP A 36 -14.74 -2.46 5.91
N ALA A 37 -15.48 -3.52 5.59
CA ALA A 37 -15.16 -4.42 4.49
C ALA A 37 -15.26 -3.74 3.11
N ALA A 38 -16.18 -2.78 2.94
CA ALA A 38 -16.30 -2.02 1.69
C ALA A 38 -15.12 -1.05 1.55
N ALA A 39 -14.65 -0.48 2.67
CA ALA A 39 -13.46 0.35 2.70
C ALA A 39 -12.19 -0.43 2.31
N ALA A 40 -12.05 -1.71 2.71
CA ALA A 40 -10.86 -2.50 2.38
C ALA A 40 -10.63 -2.67 0.87
N ALA A 41 -11.70 -3.00 0.12
CA ALA A 41 -11.61 -3.13 -1.34
C ALA A 41 -11.33 -1.78 -2.03
N ALA A 42 -11.96 -0.71 -1.55
CA ALA A 42 -11.73 0.64 -2.06
C ALA A 42 -10.28 1.13 -1.80
N LEU A 43 -9.76 0.89 -0.60
CA LEU A 43 -8.38 1.20 -0.22
C LEU A 43 -7.37 0.36 -0.99
N GLY A 44 -7.64 -0.93 -1.22
CA GLY A 44 -6.80 -1.77 -2.08
C GLY A 44 -6.71 -1.24 -3.52
N ALA A 45 -7.83 -0.78 -4.09
CA ALA A 45 -7.85 -0.11 -5.39
C ALA A 45 -7.11 1.24 -5.37
N TYR A 46 -7.28 2.03 -4.30
CA TYR A 46 -6.56 3.28 -4.10
C TYR A 46 -5.04 3.08 -4.10
N PHE A 47 -4.51 2.15 -3.31
CA PHE A 47 -3.07 1.90 -3.25
C PHE A 47 -2.52 1.34 -4.57
N CYS A 48 -3.28 0.51 -5.27
CA CYS A 48 -2.92 0.08 -6.63
C CYS A 48 -2.78 1.30 -7.58
N ALA A 49 -3.75 2.22 -7.56
CA ALA A 49 -3.69 3.44 -8.35
C ALA A 49 -2.51 4.35 -7.96
N VAL A 50 -2.18 4.46 -6.68
CA VAL A 50 -1.02 5.22 -6.18
C VAL A 50 0.29 4.61 -6.69
N VAL A 51 0.47 3.29 -6.58
CA VAL A 51 1.69 2.59 -7.04
C VAL A 51 1.90 2.80 -8.54
N GLU A 52 0.84 2.66 -9.33
CA GLU A 52 0.93 2.88 -10.78
C GLU A 52 1.16 4.34 -11.15
N GLY A 53 0.49 5.27 -10.46
CA GLY A 53 0.71 6.70 -10.62
C GLY A 53 2.16 7.08 -10.33
N MET A 54 2.72 6.56 -9.23
CA MET A 54 4.12 6.72 -8.87
C MET A 54 5.06 6.14 -9.93
N GLY A 55 4.74 4.96 -10.48
CA GLY A 55 5.48 4.37 -11.60
C GLY A 55 5.44 5.24 -12.86
N ALA A 56 4.28 5.80 -13.19
CA ALA A 56 4.10 6.66 -14.35
C ALA A 56 4.86 7.99 -14.21
N ILE A 57 4.72 8.69 -13.09
CA ILE A 57 5.43 9.97 -12.87
C ILE A 57 6.93 9.75 -12.67
N GLY A 58 7.35 8.59 -12.16
CA GLY A 58 8.76 8.20 -12.05
C GLY A 58 9.41 8.03 -13.43
N ARG A 59 8.71 7.43 -14.40
CA ARG A 59 9.21 7.27 -15.79
C ARG A 59 9.45 8.60 -16.51
N VAL A 60 8.79 9.68 -16.11
CA VAL A 60 8.99 11.03 -16.67
C VAL A 60 9.96 11.89 -15.86
N GLY A 61 10.71 11.29 -14.93
CA GLY A 61 11.83 11.95 -14.24
C GLY A 61 11.51 12.52 -12.86
N THR A 62 10.37 12.17 -12.25
CA THR A 62 10.10 12.54 -10.84
C THR A 62 11.18 11.98 -9.92
N SER A 63 11.73 12.82 -9.04
CA SER A 63 12.82 12.41 -8.17
C SER A 63 12.39 11.34 -7.16
N ARG A 64 13.34 10.48 -6.75
CA ARG A 64 13.10 9.49 -5.69
C ARG A 64 12.54 10.12 -4.41
N ALA A 65 13.06 11.29 -4.02
CA ALA A 65 12.60 11.99 -2.83
C ALA A 65 11.12 12.41 -2.96
N ALA A 66 10.72 12.93 -4.13
CA ALA A 66 9.32 13.28 -4.39
C ALA A 66 8.41 12.04 -4.40
N LEU A 67 8.84 10.93 -5.02
CA LEU A 67 8.10 9.66 -4.99
C LEU A 67 7.94 9.12 -3.56
N LEU A 68 8.97 9.22 -2.72
CA LEU A 68 8.87 8.84 -1.31
C LEU A 68 7.86 9.70 -0.56
N GLN A 69 7.82 11.02 -0.82
CA GLN A 69 6.82 11.90 -0.21
C GLN A 69 5.40 11.53 -0.63
N VAL A 70 5.18 11.14 -1.90
CA VAL A 70 3.87 10.62 -2.35
C VAL A 70 3.50 9.34 -1.59
N GLY A 71 4.44 8.41 -1.46
CA GLY A 71 4.22 7.16 -0.73
C GLY A 71 3.92 7.38 0.76
N ILE A 72 4.59 8.33 1.42
CA ILE A 72 4.32 8.68 2.81
C ILE A 72 2.96 9.38 2.93
N ALA A 73 2.66 10.33 2.05
CA ALA A 73 1.41 11.06 2.08
C ALA A 73 0.18 10.17 1.82
N SER A 74 0.31 9.13 0.98
CA SER A 74 -0.80 8.22 0.69
C SER A 74 -1.21 7.36 1.87
N LEU A 75 -0.31 7.12 2.85
CA LEU A 75 -0.62 6.40 4.08
C LEU A 75 -1.69 7.12 4.92
N ALA A 76 -1.86 8.44 4.76
CA ALA A 76 -2.91 9.20 5.43
C ALA A 76 -4.34 8.81 5.00
N ALA A 77 -4.49 8.02 3.92
CA ALA A 77 -5.78 7.46 3.52
C ALA A 77 -6.23 6.29 4.41
N LEU A 78 -5.33 5.68 5.19
CA LEU A 78 -5.69 4.59 6.08
C LEU A 78 -6.47 5.12 7.29
N PRO A 79 -7.67 4.57 7.58
CA PRO A 79 -8.40 4.89 8.80
C PRO A 79 -7.79 4.10 9.96
N ILE A 80 -6.63 4.56 10.43
CA ILE A 80 -5.89 3.96 11.54
C ILE A 80 -6.66 4.16 12.85
N THR A 81 -6.82 3.08 13.62
CA THR A 81 -7.44 3.12 14.94
C THR A 81 -6.44 3.62 15.99
N PRO A 82 -6.87 3.99 17.21
CA PRO A 82 -5.93 4.31 18.29
C PRO A 82 -4.91 3.18 18.58
N LEU A 83 -5.33 1.91 18.46
CA LEU A 83 -4.45 0.75 18.61
C LEU A 83 -3.39 0.72 17.49
N GLY A 84 -3.80 0.96 16.25
CA GLY A 84 -2.87 1.03 15.12
C GLY A 84 -1.86 2.17 15.29
N GLU A 85 -2.28 3.33 15.79
CA GLU A 85 -1.35 4.42 16.08
C GLU A 85 -0.35 4.07 17.20
N GLU A 86 -0.81 3.38 18.25
CA GLU A 86 0.07 2.89 19.32
C GLU A 86 1.14 1.95 18.75
N HIS A 87 0.73 0.96 17.94
CA HIS A 87 1.65 0.01 17.32
C HIS A 87 2.66 0.70 16.39
N LEU A 88 2.23 1.66 15.57
CA LEU A 88 3.11 2.44 14.69
C LEU A 88 4.16 3.26 15.46
N ARG A 89 3.83 3.74 16.67
CA ARG A 89 4.78 4.47 17.53
C ARG A 89 5.75 3.53 18.25
N THR A 90 5.36 2.29 18.52
CA THR A 90 6.22 1.31 19.22
C THR A 90 7.35 0.73 18.35
N THR A 91 7.31 0.96 17.03
CA THR A 91 8.31 0.48 16.08
C THR A 91 9.49 1.44 15.82
N ASP A 92 9.70 2.46 16.66
CA ASP A 92 10.92 3.31 16.69
C ASP A 92 12.23 2.53 17.03
N ARG A 93 12.24 1.19 16.88
CA ARG A 93 13.48 0.42 16.87
C ARG A 93 14.21 0.67 15.55
N PRO A 94 15.54 0.79 15.57
CA PRO A 94 16.32 0.80 14.33
C PRO A 94 15.92 -0.39 13.48
N TRP A 95 15.68 -0.15 12.20
CA TRP A 95 15.52 -1.21 11.21
C TRP A 95 16.90 -1.84 11.05
N ASP A 96 17.20 -2.85 11.87
CA ASP A 96 18.45 -3.64 11.81
C ASP A 96 18.50 -4.50 10.52
#